data_AF-A0A938SZJ4-F1
#
_entry.id   AF-A0A938SZJ4-F1
#
_cell.length_a   1.000
_cell.length_b   1.000
_cell.length_c   1.000
_cell.angle_alpha   90.00
_cell.angle_beta   90.00
_cell.angle_gamma   90.00
#
_symmetry.space_group_name_H-M   'P 1'
#
loop_
_entity.id
_entity.type
_entity.pdbx_description
1 polymer ?
#
loop_
_entity_poly.entity_id
_entity_poly.type
_entity_poly.pdbx_seq_one_letter_code
_entity_poly.pdbx_strand_id
1 'polypeptide(L)'
;MKTKLGSKLENIWVFDGRELRPKSKAILKNTYIWDGRELKPKLGATLSNTYIWNGKELKPKSGATSSNIWSFDGKEWKPKSGATSRNTWVVNGSIPVPVCALVVLGII
;
A
#
# COMPACT_ATOMS: atom_id res chain seq x y z
N MET A 1 -12.16 0.37 16.85
CA MET A 1 -11.71 1.46 15.97
C MET A 1 -10.18 1.44 15.95
N LYS A 2 -9.55 0.98 14.87
CA LYS A 2 -8.09 1.01 14.67
C LYS A 2 -7.89 1.44 13.21
N THR A 3 -7.00 2.34 12.81
CA THR A 3 -6.06 3.25 13.49
C THR A 3 -5.81 4.37 12.47
N LYS A 4 -5.77 5.63 12.91
CA LYS A 4 -5.45 6.80 12.06
C LYS A 4 -4.15 6.56 11.29
N LEU A 5 -4.22 6.48 9.95
CA LEU A 5 -3.06 6.23 9.09
C LEU A 5 -2.04 7.41 9.06
N GLY A 6 -2.49 8.62 9.42
CA GLY A 6 -1.74 9.84 9.15
C GLY A 6 -0.45 10.02 9.97
N SER A 7 -0.54 10.01 11.30
CA SER A 7 0.54 10.56 12.13
C SER A 7 1.71 9.62 12.43
N LYS A 8 1.52 8.30 12.31
CA LYS A 8 2.59 7.34 12.61
C LYS A 8 3.49 7.08 11.42
N LEU A 9 2.93 6.98 10.21
CA LEU A 9 3.68 6.62 9.01
C LEU A 9 4.62 7.72 8.54
N GLU A 10 4.18 8.98 8.59
CA GLU A 10 4.98 10.14 8.17
C GLU A 10 6.30 10.25 8.94
N ASN A 11 6.40 9.63 10.12
CA ASN A 11 7.59 9.64 10.96
C ASN A 11 8.58 8.51 10.65
N ILE A 12 8.15 7.46 9.95
CA ILE A 12 8.97 6.24 9.75
C ILE A 12 9.25 5.94 8.28
N TRP A 13 8.42 6.42 7.35
CA TRP A 13 8.60 6.22 5.91
C TRP A 13 8.54 7.54 5.16
N VAL A 14 9.24 7.60 4.03
CA VAL A 14 9.22 8.71 3.09
C VAL A 14 8.81 8.20 1.72
N PHE A 15 8.01 9.00 1.01
CA PHE A 15 7.69 8.81 -0.40
C PHE A 15 8.07 10.07 -1.17
N ASP A 16 8.93 9.93 -2.18
CA ASP A 16 9.45 11.06 -2.96
C ASP A 16 8.75 11.25 -4.33
N GLY A 17 7.63 10.58 -4.55
CA GLY A 17 6.91 10.56 -5.82
C GLY A 17 7.20 9.31 -6.66
N ARG A 18 8.29 8.59 -6.38
CA ARG A 18 8.65 7.35 -7.09
C ARG A 18 9.08 6.22 -6.16
N GLU A 19 9.66 6.53 -5.01
CA GLU A 19 10.27 5.56 -4.12
C GLU A 19 9.73 5.69 -2.70
N LEU A 20 9.37 4.55 -2.11
CA LEU A 20 8.97 4.42 -0.71
C LEU A 20 10.09 3.73 0.05
N ARG A 21 10.59 4.37 1.11
CA ARG A 21 11.63 3.80 1.97
C ARG A 21 11.47 4.21 3.43
N PRO A 22 11.96 3.41 4.37
CA PRO A 22 12.11 3.84 5.75
C PRO A 22 12.99 5.09 5.84
N LYS A 23 12.67 6.01 6.77
CA LYS A 23 13.53 7.18 7.04
C LYS A 23 14.89 6.80 7.65
N SER A 24 14.95 5.66 8.34
CA SER A 24 16.17 5.14 8.97
C SER A 24 16.44 3.71 8.51
N LYS A 25 17.73 3.38 8.31
CA LYS A 25 18.19 2.05 7.84
C LYS A 25 17.53 1.63 6.51
N ALA A 26 17.34 2.57 5.60
CA ALA A 26 16.87 2.28 4.24
C ALA A 26 17.92 1.44 3.49
N ILE A 27 17.48 0.32 2.92
CA ILE A 27 18.26 -0.56 2.05
C ILE A 27 17.39 -0.97 0.86
N LEU A 28 17.99 -1.45 -0.23
CA LEU A 28 17.23 -1.81 -1.43
C LEU A 28 16.14 -2.87 -1.17
N LYS A 29 16.36 -3.77 -0.21
CA LYS A 29 15.43 -4.87 0.15
C LYS A 29 14.17 -4.38 0.88
N ASN A 30 14.23 -3.26 1.60
CA ASN A 30 13.07 -2.68 2.30
C ASN A 30 12.57 -1.39 1.62
N THR A 31 12.94 -1.20 0.36
CA THR A 31 12.53 -0.06 -0.46
C THR A 31 11.59 -0.53 -1.56
N TYR A 32 10.58 0.27 -1.87
CA TYR A 32 9.60 -0.02 -2.92
C TYR A 32 9.59 1.08 -3.97
N ILE A 33 9.29 0.72 -5.20
CA ILE A 33 9.11 1.63 -6.33
C ILE A 33 7.64 1.70 -6.68
N TRP A 34 7.19 2.92 -6.99
CA TRP A 34 5.88 3.26 -7.50
C TRP A 34 6.01 4.04 -8.81
N ASP A 35 5.27 3.63 -9.84
CA ASP A 35 5.25 4.31 -11.14
C ASP A 35 3.88 4.93 -11.50
N GLY A 36 2.96 4.96 -10.54
CA GLY A 36 1.57 5.39 -10.75
C GLY A 36 0.60 4.23 -11.01
N ARG A 37 1.10 3.06 -11.42
CA ARG A 37 0.29 1.87 -11.72
C ARG A 37 0.81 0.61 -11.03
N GLU A 38 2.09 0.51 -10.75
CA GLU A 38 2.70 -0.66 -10.11
C GLU A 38 3.46 -0.27 -8.84
N LEU A 39 3.27 -1.08 -7.79
CA LEU A 39 4.05 -1.06 -6.57
C LEU A 39 4.87 -2.35 -6.50
N LYS A 40 6.19 -2.25 -6.36
CA LYS A 40 7.09 -3.42 -6.28
C LYS A 40 8.31 -3.17 -5.41
N PRO A 41 8.92 -4.21 -4.83
CA PRO A 41 10.22 -4.08 -4.19
C PRO A 41 11.26 -3.52 -5.17
N LYS A 42 12.14 -2.65 -4.68
CA LYS A 42 13.25 -2.10 -5.49
C LYS A 42 14.26 -3.19 -5.84
N LEU A 43 14.46 -4.16 -4.95
CA LEU A 43 15.29 -5.34 -5.17
C LEU A 43 14.45 -6.62 -5.01
N GLY A 44 14.59 -7.56 -5.94
CA GLY A 44 13.90 -8.86 -5.88
C GLY A 44 12.42 -8.81 -6.25
N ALA A 45 12.02 -7.87 -7.12
CA ALA A 45 10.66 -7.83 -7.65
C ALA A 45 10.34 -9.09 -8.46
N THR A 46 9.20 -9.70 -8.16
CA THR A 46 8.58 -10.83 -8.86
C THR A 46 7.12 -10.49 -9.12
N LEU A 47 6.42 -11.27 -9.95
CA LEU A 47 4.98 -11.06 -10.17
C LEU A 47 4.15 -11.26 -8.89
N SER A 48 4.61 -12.12 -7.97
CA SER A 48 3.90 -12.43 -6.73
C SER A 48 4.03 -11.35 -5.66
N ASN A 49 5.08 -10.53 -5.69
CA ASN A 49 5.29 -9.41 -4.77
C ASN A 49 5.14 -8.03 -5.43
N THR A 50 4.65 -8.00 -6.68
CA THR A 50 4.29 -6.77 -7.40
C THR A 50 2.77 -6.61 -7.37
N TYR A 51 2.30 -5.38 -7.16
CA TYR A 51 0.90 -5.04 -7.10
C TYR A 51 0.56 -4.02 -8.17
N ILE A 52 -0.62 -4.15 -8.78
CA ILE A 52 -1.15 -3.24 -9.79
C ILE A 52 -2.27 -2.41 -9.18
N TRP A 53 -2.25 -1.13 -9.48
CA TRP A 53 -3.24 -0.14 -9.15
C TRP A 53 -3.90 0.39 -10.42
N ASN A 54 -5.23 0.37 -10.46
CA ASN A 54 -6.01 0.84 -11.60
C ASN A 54 -6.78 2.15 -11.35
N GLY A 55 -6.47 2.86 -10.25
CA GLY A 55 -7.21 4.05 -9.82
C GLY A 55 -8.33 3.77 -8.81
N LYS A 56 -8.71 2.50 -8.62
CA LYS A 56 -9.75 2.09 -7.66
C LYS A 56 -9.39 0.84 -6.85
N GLU A 57 -8.66 -0.09 -7.45
CA GLU A 57 -8.31 -1.37 -6.87
C GLU A 57 -6.81 -1.61 -6.92
N LEU A 58 -6.28 -2.12 -5.80
CA LEU A 58 -4.93 -2.65 -5.68
C LEU A 58 -5.01 -4.18 -5.66
N LYS A 59 -4.28 -4.84 -6.55
CA LYS A 59 -4.28 -6.30 -6.66
C LYS A 59 -2.89 -6.85 -6.92
N PRO A 60 -2.57 -8.08 -6.49
CA PRO A 60 -1.35 -8.75 -6.92
C PRO A 60 -1.29 -8.84 -8.45
N LYS A 61 -0.09 -8.70 -9.02
CA LYS A 61 0.14 -8.83 -10.46
C LYS A 61 -0.05 -10.26 -10.95
N SER A 62 0.18 -11.25 -10.09
CA SER A 62 -0.18 -12.65 -10.31
C SER A 62 -0.95 -13.22 -9.11
N GLY A 63 -1.91 -14.11 -9.36
CA GLY A 63 -2.65 -14.80 -8.29
C GLY A 63 -3.70 -13.93 -7.59
N ALA A 64 -4.23 -12.92 -8.28
CA ALA A 64 -5.29 -12.07 -7.74
C ALA A 64 -6.58 -12.89 -7.52
N THR A 65 -7.11 -12.80 -6.31
CA THR A 65 -8.39 -13.38 -5.89
C THR A 65 -9.20 -12.30 -5.18
N SER A 66 -10.52 -12.48 -5.03
CA SER A 66 -11.35 -11.49 -4.34
C SER A 66 -10.92 -11.23 -2.88
N SER A 67 -10.21 -12.17 -2.24
CA SER A 67 -9.71 -12.06 -0.87
C SER A 67 -8.40 -11.27 -0.74
N ASN A 68 -7.63 -11.08 -1.81
CA ASN A 68 -6.34 -10.35 -1.78
C ASN A 68 -6.36 -9.04 -2.59
N ILE A 69 -7.54 -8.64 -3.08
CA ILE A 69 -7.76 -7.36 -3.73
C ILE A 69 -8.27 -6.36 -2.70
N TRP A 70 -7.73 -5.16 -2.74
CA TRP A 70 -8.19 -4.03 -1.96
C TRP A 70 -8.85 -3.00 -2.86
N SER A 71 -9.94 -2.41 -2.39
CA SER A 71 -10.63 -1.30 -3.06
C SER A 71 -10.43 -0.02 -2.25
N PHE A 72 -10.29 1.10 -2.95
CA PHE A 72 -10.24 2.43 -2.39
C PHE A 72 -11.29 3.32 -3.07
N ASP A 73 -12.06 4.05 -2.26
CA ASP A 73 -13.10 4.96 -2.73
C ASP A 73 -12.73 6.45 -2.59
N GLY A 74 -11.46 6.74 -2.31
CA GLY A 74 -10.97 8.09 -2.03
C GLY A 74 -10.91 8.43 -0.53
N LYS A 75 -11.60 7.66 0.32
CA LYS A 75 -11.61 7.85 1.77
C LYS A 75 -11.22 6.59 2.54
N GLU A 76 -11.62 5.42 2.05
CA GLU A 76 -11.47 4.16 2.76
C GLU A 76 -10.85 3.09 1.88
N TRP A 77 -9.89 2.36 2.44
CA TRP A 77 -9.38 1.12 1.88
C TRP A 77 -10.06 -0.06 2.56
N LYS A 78 -10.59 -1.00 1.77
CA LYS A 78 -11.21 -2.22 2.28
C LYS A 78 -10.90 -3.44 1.40
N PRO A 79 -10.88 -4.65 1.97
CA PRO A 79 -10.83 -5.87 1.16
C PRO A 79 -12.04 -5.93 0.24
N LYS A 80 -11.84 -6.42 -0.99
CA LYS A 80 -12.92 -6.58 -1.96
C LYS A 80 -13.94 -7.64 -1.54
N SER A 81 -13.49 -8.65 -0.80
CA SER A 81 -14.34 -9.67 -0.16
C SER A 81 -14.07 -9.74 1.34
N GLY A 82 -15.13 -9.94 2.13
CA GLY A 82 -15.03 -10.06 3.59
C GLY A 82 -14.67 -8.75 4.31
N ALA A 83 -15.06 -7.60 3.75
CA ALA A 83 -14.88 -6.31 4.39
C ALA A 83 -15.66 -6.25 5.72
N THR A 84 -14.99 -5.79 6.77
CA THR A 84 -15.53 -5.58 8.11
C THR A 84 -14.94 -4.29 8.66
N SER A 85 -15.56 -3.71 9.70
CA SER A 85 -15.00 -2.54 10.39
C SER A 85 -13.61 -2.76 11.00
N ARG A 86 -13.15 -4.02 11.12
CA ARG A 86 -11.82 -4.38 11.64
C ARG A 86 -10.73 -4.34 10.55
N ASN A 87 -11.06 -4.60 9.30
CA ASN A 87 -10.11 -4.66 8.18
C ASN A 87 -10.28 -3.52 7.17
N THR A 88 -11.19 -2.58 7.42
CA THR A 88 -11.30 -1.31 6.69
C THR A 88 -10.41 -0.24 7.33
N TRP A 89 -9.69 0.49 6.48
CA TRP A 89 -8.78 1.58 6.87
C TRP A 89 -9.30 2.91 6.36
N VAL A 90 -9.45 3.89 7.25
CA VAL A 90 -9.86 5.25 6.90
C VAL A 90 -8.63 6.13 6.68
N VAL A 91 -8.55 6.76 5.51
CA VAL A 91 -7.51 7.72 5.15
C VAL A 91 -7.94 9.10 5.63
N ASN A 92 -7.07 9.76 6.38
CA ASN A 92 -7.28 11.14 6.82
C ASN A 92 -6.12 11.99 6.30
N GLY A 93 -6.44 13.06 5.58
CA GLY A 93 -5.46 13.92 4.91
C GLY A 93 -5.02 13.39 3.54
N SER A 94 -4.07 14.08 2.93
CA SER A 94 -3.58 13.79 1.58
C SER A 94 -2.44 12.77 1.61
N ILE A 95 -2.76 11.52 1.96
CA ILE A 95 -1.77 10.43 1.97
C ILE A 95 -1.68 9.81 0.57
N PRO A 96 -0.47 9.69 -0.02
CA PRO A 96 -0.30 9.05 -1.32
C PRO A 96 -0.77 7.60 -1.34
N VAL A 97 -1.43 7.19 -2.43
CA VAL A 97 -1.88 5.80 -2.67
C VAL A 97 -0.81 4.74 -2.34
N PRO A 98 0.45 4.83 -2.82
CA PRO A 98 1.43 3.78 -2.54
C PRO A 98 1.80 3.67 -1.05
N VAL A 99 1.66 4.76 -0.29
CA VAL A 99 1.90 4.74 1.17
C VAL A 99 0.77 3.96 1.86
N CYS A 100 -0.49 4.23 1.49
CA CYS A 100 -1.62 3.44 1.98
C CYS A 100 -1.52 1.97 1.58
N ALA A 101 -1.05 1.69 0.36
CA ALA A 101 -0.86 0.34 -0.16
C ALA A 101 0.07 -0.50 0.73
N LEU A 102 1.22 0.05 1.17
CA LEU A 102 2.13 -0.68 2.07
C LEU A 102 1.45 -1.08 3.40
N VAL A 103 0.57 -0.23 3.93
CA VAL A 103 -0.16 -0.51 5.19
C VAL A 103 -1.18 -1.62 5.01
N VAL A 104 -2.05 -1.51 3.99
CA VAL A 104 -3.13 -2.49 3.80
C VAL A 104 -2.59 -3.86 3.38
N LEU A 105 -1.40 -3.89 2.79
CA LEU A 105 -0.66 -5.11 2.48
C LEU A 105 0.12 -5.66 3.69
N GLY A 106 0.16 -4.95 4.82
CA GLY A 106 0.88 -5.36 6.02
C GLY A 106 2.40 -5.39 5.86
N ILE A 107 2.93 -4.61 4.91
CA ILE A 107 4.38 -4.48 4.69
C ILE A 107 5.01 -3.62 5.80
N ILE A 108 4.22 -2.69 6.40
CA ILE A 108 4.63 -1.74 7.42
C ILE A 108 3.61 -1.61 8.54
#